data_AF-A0A327LSI3-F1
#
_entry.id   AF-A0A327LSI3-F1
#
_cell.length_a   1.000
_cell.length_b   1.000
_cell.length_c   1.000
_cell.angle_alpha   90.00
_cell.angle_beta   90.00
_cell.angle_gamma   90.00
#
_symmetry.space_group_name_H-M   'P 1'
#
loop_
_entity.id
_entity.type
_entity.pdbx_description
1 polymer ?
#
loop_
_entity_poly.entity_id
_entity_poly.type
_entity_poly.pdbx_seq_one_letter_code
_entity_poly.pdbx_strand_id
1 'polypeptide(L)'
;MRMALAISALVAVVGCDLAQQAADDVARGQAKRAVDGVVAERLPGVNVAPVTDCIIEEATAQEILQIAASSTTGATGEVTQMVLQIAQRPAAATCMALNGAALLKT
;
A
#
# COMPACT_ATOMS: atom_id res chain seq x y z
N MET A 1 26.96 -33.55 9.54
CA MET A 1 27.06 -32.61 8.40
C MET A 1 25.74 -32.37 7.67
N ARG A 2 24.95 -33.39 7.33
CA ARG A 2 23.63 -33.22 6.68
C ARG A 2 22.61 -32.40 7.50
N MET A 3 22.57 -32.59 8.82
CA MET A 3 21.71 -31.76 9.70
C MET A 3 22.16 -30.29 9.76
N ALA A 4 23.46 -30.00 9.71
CA ALA A 4 23.96 -28.63 9.73
C ALA A 4 23.57 -27.85 8.45
N LEU A 5 23.61 -28.53 7.30
CA LEU A 5 23.13 -27.97 6.02
C LEU A 5 21.61 -27.73 6.01
N ALA A 6 20.83 -28.63 6.63
CA ALA A 6 19.38 -28.47 6.73
C ALA A 6 18.97 -27.31 7.65
N ILE A 7 19.69 -27.10 8.76
CA ILE A 7 19.42 -26.00 9.70
C ILE A 7 19.77 -24.64 9.06
N SER A 8 20.91 -24.53 8.36
CA SER A 8 21.29 -23.29 7.68
C SER A 8 20.31 -22.89 6.56
N ALA A 9 19.73 -23.88 5.85
CA ALA A 9 18.72 -23.63 4.82
C ALA A 9 17.40 -23.11 5.41
N LEU A 10 16.97 -23.63 6.57
CA LEU A 10 15.76 -23.16 7.24
C LEU A 10 15.89 -21.71 7.74
N VAL A 11 17.04 -21.33 8.30
CA VAL A 11 17.26 -19.96 8.80
C VAL A 11 17.29 -18.94 7.66
N ALA A 12 17.85 -19.30 6.49
CA ALA A 12 17.87 -18.42 5.33
C ALA A 12 16.46 -18.12 4.78
N VAL A 13 15.56 -19.11 4.78
CA VAL A 13 14.17 -18.92 4.31
C VAL A 13 13.39 -18.00 5.26
N VAL A 14 13.50 -18.20 6.58
CA VAL A 14 12.81 -17.36 7.58
C VAL A 14 13.33 -15.92 7.58
N GLY A 15 14.63 -15.74 7.33
CA GLY A 15 15.23 -14.40 7.24
C GLY A 15 14.76 -13.61 6.01
N CYS A 16 14.58 -14.26 4.87
CA CYS A 16 14.00 -13.60 3.69
C CYS A 16 12.56 -13.17 3.93
N ASP A 17 11.74 -14.01 4.55
CA ASP A 17 10.32 -13.69 4.79
C ASP A 17 10.18 -12.43 5.67
N LEU A 18 10.94 -12.36 6.77
CA LEU A 18 10.97 -11.20 7.66
C LEU A 18 11.49 -9.93 6.97
N ALA A 19 12.53 -10.05 6.14
CA ALA A 19 13.09 -8.92 5.42
C ALA A 19 12.16 -8.41 4.30
N GLN A 20 11.46 -9.32 3.61
CA GLN A 20 10.44 -8.97 2.62
C GLN A 20 9.24 -8.30 3.29
N GLN A 21 8.78 -8.83 4.42
CA GLN A 21 7.65 -8.27 5.16
C GLN A 21 7.93 -6.86 5.68
N ALA A 22 9.14 -6.62 6.21
CA ALA A 22 9.57 -5.28 6.62
C ALA A 22 9.70 -4.31 5.43
N ALA A 23 10.17 -4.79 4.27
CA ALA A 23 10.24 -3.98 3.05
C ALA A 23 8.85 -3.63 2.52
N ASP A 24 7.91 -4.58 2.56
CA ASP A 24 6.52 -4.38 2.18
C ASP A 24 5.82 -3.35 3.08
N ASP A 25 6.03 -3.41 4.40
CA ASP A 25 5.48 -2.43 5.35
C ASP A 25 6.01 -1.02 5.10
N VAL A 26 7.31 -0.89 4.83
CA VAL A 26 7.93 0.39 4.47
C VAL A 26 7.36 0.90 3.15
N ALA A 27 7.24 0.04 2.14
CA ALA A 27 6.69 0.41 0.84
C ALA A 27 5.23 0.85 0.96
N ARG A 28 4.40 0.14 1.74
CA ARG A 28 3.02 0.51 2.08
C ARG A 28 2.96 1.87 2.76
N GLY A 29 3.82 2.13 3.74
CA GLY A 29 3.89 3.43 4.43
C GLY A 29 4.26 4.60 3.51
N GLN A 30 5.18 4.39 2.57
CA GLN A 30 5.52 5.39 1.54
C GLN A 30 4.37 5.61 0.56
N ALA A 31 3.72 4.52 0.16
CA ALA A 31 2.59 4.57 -0.77
C ALA A 31 1.40 5.33 -0.14
N LYS A 32 1.10 5.11 1.16
CA LYS A 32 0.09 5.90 1.89
C LYS A 32 0.35 7.39 1.79
N ARG A 33 1.60 7.84 2.01
CA ARG A 33 1.96 9.27 1.91
C ARG A 33 1.76 9.85 0.51
N ALA A 34 2.06 9.09 -0.54
CA ALA A 34 1.82 9.52 -1.91
C ALA A 34 0.32 9.67 -2.21
N VAL A 35 -0.47 8.67 -1.81
CA VAL A 35 -1.93 8.67 -2.00
C VAL A 35 -2.58 9.79 -1.19
N ASP A 36 -2.19 10.01 0.07
CA ASP A 36 -2.71 11.10 0.90
C ASP A 36 -2.50 12.47 0.23
N GLY A 37 -1.36 12.69 -0.43
CA GLY A 37 -1.12 13.88 -1.24
C GLY A 37 -2.12 14.04 -2.39
N VAL A 38 -2.36 12.98 -3.16
CA VAL A 38 -3.34 12.97 -4.26
C VAL A 38 -4.76 13.22 -3.76
N VAL A 39 -5.17 12.54 -2.69
CA VAL A 39 -6.54 12.63 -2.21
C VAL A 39 -6.78 13.95 -1.49
N ALA A 40 -5.79 14.51 -0.77
CA ALA A 40 -5.89 15.84 -0.16
C ALA A 40 -6.09 16.97 -1.20
N GLU A 41 -5.52 16.84 -2.40
CA GLU A 41 -5.77 17.78 -3.50
C GLU A 41 -7.21 17.73 -4.03
N ARG A 42 -7.88 16.58 -3.89
CA ARG A 42 -9.24 16.35 -4.44
C ARG A 42 -10.35 16.45 -3.40
N LEU A 43 -10.01 16.22 -2.13
CA LEU A 43 -10.93 16.24 -0.98
C LEU A 43 -10.29 17.05 0.17
N PRO A 44 -10.12 18.36 0.02
CA PRO A 44 -9.55 19.19 1.08
C PRO A 44 -10.45 19.18 2.32
N GLY A 45 -9.88 18.87 3.49
CA GLY A 45 -10.59 18.88 4.77
C GLY A 45 -11.30 17.58 5.15
N VAL A 46 -11.20 16.52 4.33
CA VAL A 46 -11.70 15.18 4.66
C VAL A 46 -10.53 14.30 5.11
N ASN A 47 -10.74 13.45 6.11
CA ASN A 47 -9.74 12.44 6.47
C ASN A 47 -9.71 11.38 5.35
N VAL A 48 -8.65 11.39 4.56
CA VAL A 48 -8.50 10.50 3.41
C VAL A 48 -7.87 9.15 3.77
N ALA A 49 -7.33 9.02 4.99
CA ALA A 49 -6.62 7.82 5.42
C ALA A 49 -7.43 6.52 5.26
N PRO A 50 -8.76 6.46 5.54
CA PRO A 50 -9.53 5.23 5.36
C PRO A 50 -9.68 4.82 3.88
N VAL A 51 -9.68 5.79 2.97
CA VAL A 51 -9.72 5.54 1.52
C VAL A 51 -8.35 5.11 1.03
N THR A 52 -7.29 5.81 1.47
CA THR A 52 -5.90 5.48 1.19
C THR A 52 -5.58 4.05 1.62
N ASP A 53 -6.01 3.65 2.81
CA ASP A 53 -5.74 2.32 3.38
C ASP A 53 -6.38 1.20 2.55
N CYS A 54 -7.63 1.38 2.13
CA CYS A 54 -8.32 0.43 1.25
C CYS A 54 -7.64 0.27 -0.12
N ILE A 55 -7.07 1.35 -0.66
CA ILE A 55 -6.35 1.30 -1.94
C ILE A 55 -5.03 0.53 -1.77
N ILE A 56 -4.29 0.79 -0.69
CA ILE A 56 -3.00 0.11 -0.44
C ILE A 56 -3.18 -1.37 -0.10
N GLU A 57 -4.26 -1.74 0.60
CA GLU A 57 -4.60 -3.13 0.89
C GLU A 57 -4.84 -3.97 -0.38
N GLU A 58 -5.51 -3.38 -1.38
CA GLU A 58 -5.89 -4.04 -2.63
C GLU A 58 -4.86 -3.86 -3.76
N ALA A 59 -3.74 -3.19 -3.46
CA ALA A 59 -2.63 -3.02 -4.38
C ALA A 59 -1.71 -4.24 -4.35
N THR A 60 -1.18 -4.61 -5.51
CA THR A 60 -0.13 -5.63 -5.62
C THR A 60 1.21 -5.07 -5.13
N ALA A 61 2.15 -5.95 -4.75
CA ALA A 61 3.48 -5.54 -4.32
C ALA A 61 4.20 -4.67 -5.38
N GLN A 62 4.05 -4.98 -6.67
CA GLN A 62 4.64 -4.17 -7.74
C GLN A 62 3.99 -2.78 -7.86
N GLU A 63 2.67 -2.68 -7.66
CA GLU A 63 1.95 -1.39 -7.67
C GLU A 63 2.35 -0.55 -6.46
N ILE A 64 2.46 -1.16 -5.27
CA ILE A 64 2.90 -0.48 -4.04
C ILE A 64 4.30 0.11 -4.24
N LEU A 65 5.24 -0.63 -4.82
CA LEU A 65 6.59 -0.14 -5.07
C LEU A 65 6.61 1.04 -6.06
N GLN A 66 5.79 0.99 -7.11
CA GLN A 66 5.68 2.09 -8.08
C GLN A 66 5.07 3.35 -7.46
N ILE A 67 4.00 3.19 -6.67
CA ILE A 67 3.39 4.30 -5.93
C ILE A 67 4.38 4.86 -4.89
N ALA A 68 5.06 3.99 -4.13
CA ALA A 68 6.06 4.38 -3.15
C ALA A 68 7.23 5.14 -3.77
N ALA A 69 7.72 4.72 -4.93
CA ALA A 69 8.80 5.41 -5.64
C ALA A 69 8.42 6.85 -6.04
N SER A 70 7.13 7.08 -6.34
CA SER A 70 6.64 8.42 -6.67
C SER A 70 6.47 9.35 -5.46
N SER A 71 6.48 8.82 -4.23
CA SER A 71 6.29 9.62 -3.00
C SER A 71 7.34 10.71 -2.82
N THR A 72 8.56 10.53 -3.37
CA THR A 72 9.65 11.52 -3.29
C THR A 72 9.61 12.56 -4.40
N THR A 73 9.00 12.24 -5.53
CA THR A 73 8.93 13.11 -6.72
C THR A 73 7.60 13.85 -6.84
N GLY A 74 6.61 13.48 -6.01
CA GLY A 74 5.21 13.91 -6.14
C GLY A 74 4.42 13.01 -7.07
N ALA A 75 3.09 13.03 -6.92
CA ALA A 75 2.19 12.21 -7.72
C ALA A 75 2.22 12.61 -9.18
N THR A 76 2.72 11.73 -10.03
CA THR A 76 2.69 11.91 -11.49
C THR A 76 1.32 11.51 -12.05
N GLY A 77 1.02 11.90 -13.29
CA GLY A 77 -0.23 11.49 -13.95
C GLY A 77 -0.38 9.97 -14.08
N GLU A 78 0.74 9.27 -14.27
CA GLU A 78 0.80 7.80 -14.33
C GLU A 78 0.43 7.15 -12.98
N VAL A 79 1.02 7.65 -11.89
CA VAL A 79 0.71 7.17 -10.53
C VAL A 79 -0.74 7.46 -10.18
N THR A 80 -1.25 8.63 -10.56
CA THR A 80 -2.66 8.99 -10.37
C THR A 80 -3.58 8.00 -11.10
N GLN A 81 -3.27 7.67 -12.35
CA GLN A 81 -4.03 6.69 -13.12
C GLN A 81 -3.99 5.30 -12.48
N MET A 82 -2.84 4.90 -11.95
CA MET A 82 -2.66 3.61 -11.25
C MET A 82 -3.50 3.55 -9.98
N VAL A 83 -3.43 4.57 -9.13
CA VAL A 83 -4.25 4.69 -7.90
C VAL A 83 -5.74 4.64 -8.24
N LEU A 84 -6.18 5.33 -9.31
CA LEU A 84 -7.56 5.29 -9.77
C LEU A 84 -7.99 3.90 -10.29
N GLN A 85 -7.10 3.16 -10.95
CA GLN A 85 -7.39 1.79 -11.39
C GLN A 85 -7.54 0.83 -10.20
N ILE A 86 -6.70 0.97 -9.18
CA ILE A 86 -6.78 0.15 -7.96
C ILE A 86 -8.07 0.50 -7.20
N ALA A 87 -8.39 1.79 -7.07
CA ALA A 87 -9.62 2.24 -6.41
C ALA A 87 -10.90 1.73 -7.10
N GLN A 88 -10.87 1.49 -8.41
CA GLN A 88 -12.00 0.93 -9.16
C GLN A 88 -12.16 -0.59 -8.99
N ARG A 89 -11.24 -1.28 -8.30
CA ARG A 89 -11.37 -2.72 -8.03
C ARG A 89 -12.57 -2.97 -7.11
N PRO A 90 -13.32 -4.08 -7.30
CA PRO A 90 -14.53 -4.35 -6.51
C PRO A 90 -14.26 -4.44 -5.00
N ALA A 91 -13.14 -5.05 -4.62
CA ALA A 91 -12.73 -5.18 -3.23
C ALA A 91 -12.35 -3.82 -2.60
N ALA A 92 -11.61 -2.99 -3.34
CA ALA A 92 -11.27 -1.63 -2.92
C ALA A 92 -12.53 -0.77 -2.77
N ALA A 93 -13.45 -0.82 -3.73
CA ALA A 93 -14.73 -0.12 -3.68
C ALA A 93 -15.59 -0.58 -2.48
N THR A 94 -15.59 -1.88 -2.17
CA THR A 94 -16.29 -2.44 -1.01
C THR A 94 -15.65 -1.96 0.30
N CYS A 95 -14.32 -2.01 0.41
CA CYS A 95 -13.58 -1.51 1.57
C CYS A 95 -13.84 -0.01 1.77
N MET A 96 -13.81 0.78 0.70
CA MET A 96 -14.14 2.21 0.74
C MET A 96 -15.60 2.46 1.11
N ALA A 97 -16.55 1.61 0.72
CA ALA A 97 -17.94 1.76 1.14
C ALA A 97 -18.13 1.47 2.64
N LEU A 98 -17.46 0.43 3.15
CA LEU A 98 -17.51 0.02 4.56
C LEU A 98 -16.80 1.04 5.46
N ASN A 99 -15.62 1.52 5.06
CA ASN A 99 -14.82 2.47 5.83
C ASN A 99 -15.16 3.94 5.51
N GLY A 100 -15.70 4.23 4.32
CA GLY A 100 -16.19 5.56 3.93
C GLY A 100 -17.45 5.97 4.69
N ALA A 101 -18.25 5.01 5.16
CA ALA A 101 -19.32 5.28 6.12
C ALA A 101 -18.76 5.84 7.46
N ALA A 102 -17.51 5.50 7.83
CA ALA A 102 -16.84 6.09 8.99
C ALA A 102 -16.42 7.55 8.75
N LEU A 103 -16.30 8.01 7.50
CA LEU A 103 -16.03 9.41 7.15
C LEU A 103 -17.26 10.31 7.31
N LEU A 104 -18.47 9.75 7.25
CA LEU A 104 -19.74 10.47 7.36
C LEU A 104 -20.22 10.61 8.82
N LYS A 105 -19.58 9.90 9.76
CA LYS A 105 -19.90 10.03 11.18
C LYS A 105 -19.23 11.29 11.75
N THR A 106 -19.83 12.43 11.42
CA THR A 106 -19.68 13.69 12.15
C THR A 106 -20.42 13.64 13.47
#